data_AF-A0A2S3GPL1-F1
#
_entry.id   AF-A0A2S3GPL1-F1
#
_cell.length_a   1.000
_cell.length_b   1.000
_cell.length_c   1.000
_cell.angle_alpha   90.00
_cell.angle_beta   90.00
_cell.angle_gamma   90.00
#
_symmetry.space_group_name_H-M   'P 1'
#
loop_
_entity.id
_entity.type
_entity.pdbx_description
1 polymer ?
#
loop_
_entity_poly.entity_id
_entity_poly.type
_entity_poly.pdbx_seq_one_letter_code
_entity_poly.pdbx_strand_id
1 'polypeptide(L)'
;MEDNAVATPEDNPILDETRKERTPEPSTDAKISLDIPSSSAIMPLELPSPAFNPEEQDTPSSILFSTDTEEVIGTEEISSEQHQSIPNSVKFKLQGMLQLLEQDLDSLVQDAGPIRSILAEVKDLLTPNLALVLALAAYIKGFEPLILEAKRSIAHHATHQSQKEKDRAHAKEIKQKISDIEPSSAMISVELDRLKIKEAEQLRELQKTQDAIASETSRLERVPILVSQAKDEYSAFTR
;
A
#
# COMPACT_ATOMS: atom_id res chain seq x y z
N MET A 1 -0.95 45.19 -30.66
CA MET A 1 -1.65 44.32 -29.70
C MET A 1 -2.67 43.58 -30.55
N GLU A 2 -2.45 42.37 -31.01
CA GLU A 2 -1.89 41.21 -30.31
C GLU A 2 -0.97 40.39 -31.23
N ASP A 3 0.10 39.86 -30.62
CA ASP A 3 1.07 38.96 -31.22
C ASP A 3 0.50 37.55 -31.34
N ASN A 4 0.62 36.95 -32.53
CA ASN A 4 0.20 35.57 -32.80
C ASN A 4 1.46 34.69 -32.91
N ALA A 5 1.87 34.08 -31.81
CA ALA A 5 2.99 33.15 -31.74
C ALA A 5 2.51 31.72 -32.00
N VAL A 6 2.80 31.22 -33.20
CA VAL A 6 2.65 29.80 -33.58
C VAL A 6 3.83 29.04 -32.98
N ALA A 7 3.54 28.17 -32.00
CA ALA A 7 4.48 27.21 -31.46
C ALA A 7 4.10 25.80 -31.96
N THR A 8 4.94 25.25 -32.83
CA THR A 8 5.02 23.82 -33.11
C THR A 8 5.95 23.15 -32.09
N PRO A 9 5.58 21.99 -31.57
CA PRO A 9 6.57 20.93 -31.40
C PRO A 9 5.99 19.62 -31.92
N GLU A 10 6.82 18.78 -32.54
CA GLU A 10 6.81 17.29 -32.47
C GLU A 10 7.82 16.80 -33.52
N ASP A 11 8.97 16.31 -33.05
CA ASP A 11 9.63 15.12 -33.59
C ASP A 11 10.95 14.89 -32.85
N ASN A 12 10.94 13.90 -31.97
CA ASN A 12 12.15 13.27 -31.43
C ASN A 12 11.94 11.75 -31.53
N PRO A 13 12.77 11.01 -32.29
CA PRO A 13 12.68 9.56 -32.36
C PRO A 13 13.38 8.92 -31.15
N ILE A 14 12.65 8.02 -30.49
CA ILE A 14 13.12 7.18 -29.39
C ILE A 14 14.06 6.10 -29.92
N LEU A 15 15.25 6.02 -29.31
CA LEU A 15 16.23 4.96 -29.51
C LEU A 15 15.86 3.68 -28.74
N ASP A 16 16.19 2.59 -29.42
CA ASP A 16 16.37 1.19 -29.04
C ASP A 16 17.04 0.96 -27.67
N GLU A 17 16.56 -0.04 -26.89
CA GLU A 17 17.45 -0.90 -26.08
C GLU A 17 16.72 -2.16 -25.53
N THR A 18 16.93 -3.26 -26.25
CA THR A 18 17.18 -4.64 -25.76
C THR A 18 16.74 -5.05 -24.35
N ARG A 19 15.66 -5.83 -24.25
CA ARG A 19 15.33 -6.66 -23.08
C ARG A 19 15.92 -8.07 -23.25
N LYS A 20 16.96 -8.37 -22.47
CA LYS A 20 17.62 -9.67 -22.39
C LYS A 20 16.89 -10.58 -21.40
N GLU A 21 16.31 -11.67 -21.89
CA GLU A 21 15.89 -12.83 -21.11
C GLU A 21 17.10 -13.49 -20.43
N ARG A 22 16.97 -13.83 -19.15
CA ARG A 22 17.65 -15.01 -18.59
C ARG A 22 16.95 -15.55 -17.34
N THR A 23 16.67 -16.84 -17.45
CA THR A 23 16.09 -17.85 -16.56
C THR A 23 16.83 -18.00 -15.21
N PRO A 24 16.16 -18.40 -14.11
CA PRO A 24 16.83 -18.81 -12.87
C PRO A 24 17.13 -20.32 -12.83
N GLU A 25 18.34 -20.70 -12.41
CA GLU A 25 18.70 -22.07 -12.02
C GLU A 25 18.54 -22.29 -10.50
N PRO A 26 18.22 -23.52 -10.05
CA PRO A 26 18.16 -23.90 -8.64
C PRO A 26 19.48 -24.48 -8.14
N SER A 27 19.97 -24.02 -6.98
CA SER A 27 21.13 -24.63 -6.30
C SER A 27 20.76 -25.17 -4.92
N THR A 28 21.17 -26.41 -4.75
CA THR A 28 21.04 -27.39 -3.66
C THR A 28 21.78 -27.07 -2.36
N ASP A 29 21.21 -27.58 -1.27
CA ASP A 29 21.80 -28.20 -0.08
C ASP A 29 23.20 -27.78 0.41
N ALA A 30 23.23 -27.27 1.64
CA ALA A 30 24.35 -27.49 2.57
C ALA A 30 23.82 -27.59 4.01
N LYS A 31 23.71 -28.83 4.51
CA LYS A 31 23.64 -29.16 5.94
C LYS A 31 24.99 -28.83 6.57
N ILE A 32 24.98 -27.98 7.59
CA ILE A 32 26.10 -27.88 8.54
C ILE A 32 25.56 -28.30 9.90
N SER A 33 26.00 -29.48 10.31
CA SER A 33 25.88 -30.05 11.64
C SER A 33 26.98 -29.45 12.51
N LEU A 34 26.61 -28.83 13.63
CA LEU A 34 27.54 -28.52 14.71
C LEU A 34 26.96 -29.08 16.01
N ASP A 35 27.62 -30.13 16.48
CA ASP A 35 27.47 -30.69 17.82
C ASP A 35 27.77 -29.63 18.89
N ILE A 36 26.88 -29.51 19.87
CA ILE A 36 27.20 -28.90 21.17
C ILE A 36 26.76 -29.91 22.25
N PRO A 37 27.64 -30.28 23.20
CA PRO A 37 27.35 -31.30 24.19
C PRO A 37 26.41 -30.80 25.29
N SER A 38 25.65 -31.77 25.79
CA SER A 38 24.71 -31.70 26.90
C SER A 38 25.35 -31.24 28.23
N SER A 39 24.70 -30.31 28.93
CA SER A 39 24.87 -30.13 30.38
C SER A 39 23.61 -29.54 31.05
N SER A 40 22.79 -30.44 31.57
CA SER A 40 22.14 -30.42 32.90
C SER A 40 21.46 -29.14 33.44
N ALA A 41 20.15 -29.30 33.64
CA ALA A 41 19.35 -28.91 34.81
C ALA A 41 18.96 -27.44 35.00
N ILE A 42 17.77 -27.08 34.53
CA ILE A 42 16.87 -26.12 35.19
C ILE A 42 15.45 -26.70 35.14
N MET A 43 14.81 -26.79 36.31
CA MET A 43 13.45 -27.33 36.49
C MET A 43 12.40 -26.43 35.82
N PRO A 44 11.31 -26.99 35.26
CA PRO A 44 10.17 -26.18 34.85
C PRO A 44 9.32 -25.83 36.09
N LEU A 45 9.20 -24.54 36.40
CA LEU A 45 8.14 -24.04 37.25
C LEU A 45 6.86 -23.97 36.41
N GLU A 46 5.97 -24.91 36.67
CA GLU A 46 4.64 -25.01 36.10
C GLU A 46 3.71 -23.98 36.77
N LEU A 47 3.27 -22.98 36.01
CA LEU A 47 2.21 -22.04 36.40
C LEU A 47 0.91 -22.49 35.72
N PRO A 48 -0.22 -22.57 36.45
CA PRO A 48 -1.47 -23.08 35.91
C PRO A 48 -2.05 -22.14 34.84
N SER A 49 -2.37 -22.69 33.68
CA SER A 49 -3.08 -21.98 32.61
C SER A 49 -4.56 -21.78 33.01
N PRO A 50 -5.12 -20.56 32.95
CA PRO A 50 -6.55 -20.38 33.03
C PRO A 50 -7.19 -20.76 31.69
N ALA A 51 -8.19 -21.64 31.75
CA ALA A 51 -8.98 -22.07 30.61
C ALA A 51 -9.68 -20.87 29.94
N PHE A 52 -9.44 -20.70 28.64
CA PHE A 52 -10.15 -19.74 27.80
C PHE A 52 -11.56 -20.29 27.50
N ASN A 53 -12.59 -19.62 27.99
CA ASN A 53 -13.98 -19.85 27.61
C ASN A 53 -14.38 -18.74 26.62
N PRO A 54 -14.84 -19.03 25.38
CA PRO A 54 -14.99 -18.02 24.33
C PRO A 54 -16.41 -17.50 24.16
N GLU A 55 -17.20 -17.36 25.23
CA GLU A 55 -18.54 -16.77 25.15
C GLU A 55 -18.71 -15.74 26.26
N GLU A 56 -19.26 -14.58 25.85
CA GLU A 56 -19.56 -13.38 26.64
C GLU A 56 -18.39 -12.41 26.87
N GLN A 57 -18.34 -11.32 26.09
CA GLN A 57 -18.76 -9.98 26.56
C GLN A 57 -18.53 -8.92 25.45
N ASP A 58 -19.65 -8.47 24.87
CA ASP A 58 -19.75 -7.30 24.02
C ASP A 58 -20.24 -6.12 24.89
N THR A 59 -19.30 -5.45 25.57
CA THR A 59 -19.50 -4.14 26.20
C THR A 59 -18.14 -3.49 26.42
N PRO A 60 -17.88 -2.28 25.90
CA PRO A 60 -16.62 -1.61 26.18
C PRO A 60 -16.56 -1.28 27.67
N SER A 61 -15.62 -1.93 28.37
CA SER A 61 -15.30 -1.66 29.76
C SER A 61 -14.71 -0.25 29.87
N SER A 62 -15.57 0.76 29.99
CA SER A 62 -15.20 2.14 30.35
C SER A 62 -14.78 2.26 31.83
N ILE A 63 -14.66 1.14 32.54
CA ILE A 63 -14.34 1.04 33.97
C ILE A 63 -12.82 0.91 34.20
N LEU A 64 -12.00 0.77 33.14
CA LEU A 64 -10.54 0.63 33.29
C LEU A 64 -9.77 1.95 33.46
N PHE A 65 -10.44 3.10 33.39
CA PHE A 65 -9.82 4.42 33.58
C PHE A 65 -10.46 5.25 34.70
N SER A 66 -11.17 4.62 35.64
CA SER A 66 -11.50 5.26 36.92
C SER A 66 -10.41 4.91 37.93
N THR A 67 -9.31 5.65 37.92
CA THR A 67 -8.52 5.80 39.15
C THR A 67 -9.13 6.96 39.91
N ASP A 68 -9.97 6.66 40.91
CA ASP A 68 -10.27 7.60 41.98
C ASP A 68 -8.94 7.90 42.68
N THR A 69 -8.29 9.00 42.29
CA THR A 69 -7.02 9.47 42.85
C THR A 69 -7.17 10.05 44.26
N GLU A 70 -8.37 9.96 44.86
CA GLU A 70 -8.72 10.61 46.11
C GLU A 70 -8.44 9.75 47.36
N GLU A 71 -8.21 8.44 47.24
CA GLU A 71 -8.04 7.55 48.41
C GLU A 71 -6.58 7.15 48.74
N VAL A 72 -5.60 7.55 47.90
CA VAL A 72 -4.16 7.30 48.15
C VAL A 72 -3.40 8.61 48.39
N ILE A 73 -4.09 9.68 48.77
CA ILE A 73 -3.46 10.89 49.31
C ILE A 73 -3.74 10.90 50.82
N GLY A 74 -3.14 9.93 51.50
CA GLY A 74 -2.84 10.09 52.92
C GLY A 74 -2.08 11.40 53.08
N THR A 75 -2.62 12.29 53.88
CA THR A 75 -2.16 13.64 54.17
C THR A 75 -0.79 13.63 54.86
N GLU A 76 0.26 13.31 54.13
CA GLU A 76 1.58 13.90 54.36
C GLU A 76 1.70 15.05 53.38
N GLU A 77 1.33 16.25 53.85
CA GLU A 77 1.84 17.50 53.31
C GLU A 77 3.37 17.39 53.28
N ILE A 78 3.91 16.98 52.13
CA ILE A 78 5.30 17.26 51.79
C ILE A 78 5.42 18.78 51.71
N SER A 79 5.78 19.38 52.84
CA SER A 79 6.21 20.76 52.96
C SER A 79 7.07 21.13 51.75
N SER A 80 6.53 21.98 50.89
CA SER A 80 7.17 22.51 49.68
C SER A 80 8.38 23.42 49.97
N GLU A 81 8.96 23.38 51.17
CA GLU A 81 9.97 24.33 51.64
C GLU A 81 11.42 23.83 51.55
N GLN A 82 11.67 22.65 50.97
CA GLN A 82 13.05 22.20 50.77
C GLN A 82 13.30 21.72 49.36
N HIS A 83 13.12 22.62 48.39
CA HIS A 83 13.80 22.51 47.10
C HIS A 83 15.31 22.57 47.38
N GLN A 84 15.95 21.41 47.58
CA GLN A 84 17.40 21.31 47.55
C GLN A 84 17.85 21.69 46.14
N SER A 85 18.12 22.98 45.95
CA SER A 85 18.68 23.52 44.72
C SER A 85 19.99 22.79 44.44
N ILE A 86 20.12 22.23 43.23
CA ILE A 86 21.34 21.55 42.80
C ILE A 86 22.50 22.53 42.97
N PRO A 87 23.55 22.20 43.73
CA PRO A 87 24.70 23.09 43.90
C PRO A 87 25.26 23.50 42.54
N ASN A 88 25.56 24.79 42.37
CA ASN A 88 26.10 25.31 41.10
C ASN A 88 27.39 24.58 40.67
N SER A 89 28.18 24.07 41.63
CA SER A 89 29.36 23.24 41.38
C SER A 89 29.01 21.92 40.67
N VAL A 90 27.99 21.20 41.16
CA VAL A 90 27.49 19.96 40.55
C VAL A 90 26.91 20.26 39.16
N LYS A 91 26.15 21.33 39.03
CA LYS A 91 25.59 21.76 37.73
C LYS A 91 26.68 22.06 36.70
N PHE A 92 27.71 22.81 37.07
CA PHE A 92 28.82 23.15 36.18
C PHE A 92 29.62 21.90 35.77
N LYS A 93 29.85 20.97 36.70
CA LYS A 93 30.54 19.70 36.42
C LYS A 93 29.72 18.80 35.49
N LEU A 94 28.42 18.66 35.74
CA LEU A 94 27.51 17.93 34.84
C LEU A 94 27.44 18.55 33.45
N GLN A 95 27.48 19.89 33.34
CA GLN A 95 27.52 20.58 32.06
C GLN A 95 28.85 20.37 31.33
N GLY A 96 29.98 20.37 32.05
CA GLY A 96 31.28 19.99 31.47
C GLY A 96 31.31 18.54 30.99
N MET A 97 30.67 17.63 31.73
CA MET A 97 30.52 16.23 31.32
C MET A 97 29.63 16.09 30.08
N LEU A 98 28.56 16.87 29.96
CA LEU A 98 27.72 16.90 28.75
C LEU A 98 28.54 17.29 27.51
N GLN A 99 29.38 18.32 27.61
CA GLN A 99 30.26 18.72 26.50
C GLN A 99 31.25 17.62 26.08
N LEU A 100 31.71 16.79 27.02
CA LEU A 100 32.56 15.63 26.70
C LEU A 100 31.76 14.50 26.03
N LEU A 101 30.51 14.29 26.45
CA LEU A 101 29.61 13.28 25.88
C LEU A 101 29.09 13.66 24.48
N GLU A 102 29.10 14.95 24.16
CA GLU A 102 28.75 15.48 22.83
C GLU A 102 29.91 15.40 21.82
N GLN A 103 31.11 14.93 22.23
CA GLN A 103 32.25 14.72 21.33
C GLN A 103 32.08 13.46 20.47
N ASP A 104 32.93 13.35 19.43
CA ASP A 104 32.95 12.18 18.55
C ASP A 104 33.15 10.87 19.32
N LEU A 105 32.41 9.84 18.90
CA LEU A 105 32.38 8.53 19.54
C LEU A 105 33.78 7.89 19.64
N ASP A 106 34.63 8.08 18.63
CA ASP A 106 35.98 7.53 18.58
C ASP A 106 36.88 8.10 19.69
N SER A 107 36.78 9.40 19.96
CA SER A 107 37.52 10.07 21.02
C SER A 107 37.04 9.63 22.40
N LEU A 108 35.73 9.44 22.55
CA LEU A 108 35.10 9.00 23.79
C LEU A 108 35.47 7.56 24.16
N VAL A 109 35.56 6.68 23.15
CA VAL A 109 35.99 5.28 23.33
C VAL A 109 37.48 5.18 23.64
N GLN A 110 38.31 6.06 23.06
CA GLN A 110 39.75 6.09 23.31
C GLN A 110 40.11 6.58 24.72
N ASP A 111 39.47 7.65 25.20
CA ASP A 111 39.73 8.17 26.55
C ASP A 111 38.46 8.67 27.26
N ALA A 112 37.86 7.78 28.04
CA ALA A 112 36.77 8.12 28.97
C ALA A 112 37.27 8.60 30.36
N GLY A 113 38.58 8.77 30.55
CA GLY A 113 39.19 9.25 31.79
C GLY A 113 38.61 10.57 32.31
N PRO A 114 38.50 11.62 31.47
CA PRO A 114 37.92 12.90 31.87
C PRO A 114 36.49 12.79 32.40
N ILE A 115 35.65 11.96 31.77
CA ILE A 115 34.27 11.73 32.20
C ILE A 115 34.22 10.96 33.51
N ARG A 116 35.04 9.91 33.66
CA ARG A 116 35.14 9.15 34.91
C ARG A 116 35.59 10.03 36.08
N SER A 117 36.52 10.95 35.84
CA SER A 117 36.99 11.91 36.85
C SER A 117 35.86 12.85 37.28
N ILE A 118 35.16 13.47 36.33
CA ILE A 118 34.05 14.37 36.65
C ILE A 118 32.92 13.62 37.35
N LEU A 119 32.62 12.38 36.95
CA LEU A 119 31.59 11.56 37.58
C LEU A 119 31.95 11.23 39.05
N ALA A 120 33.21 10.90 39.32
CA ALA A 120 33.69 10.65 40.68
C ALA A 120 33.55 11.91 41.56
N GLU A 121 33.99 13.05 41.05
CA GLU A 121 33.86 14.34 41.75
C GLU A 121 32.39 14.70 42.02
N VAL A 122 31.50 14.46 41.07
CA VAL A 122 30.07 14.71 41.23
C VAL A 122 29.47 13.76 42.27
N LYS A 123 29.86 12.48 42.26
CA LYS A 123 29.40 11.46 43.21
C LYS A 123 29.76 11.82 44.66
N ASP A 124 30.96 12.34 44.87
CA ASP A 124 31.41 12.75 46.21
C ASP A 124 30.69 14.02 46.72
N LEU A 125 30.08 14.79 45.82
CA LEU A 125 29.32 16.01 46.14
C LEU A 125 27.80 15.78 46.25
N LEU A 126 27.32 14.55 46.00
CA LEU A 126 25.90 14.20 45.93
C LEU A 126 25.36 13.79 47.31
N THR A 127 24.32 14.49 47.78
CA THR A 127 23.51 14.02 48.92
C THR A 127 22.59 12.87 48.49
N PRO A 128 22.16 11.98 49.42
CA PRO A 128 21.26 10.88 49.08
C PRO A 128 19.96 11.32 48.40
N ASN A 129 19.35 12.42 48.87
CA ASN A 129 18.13 12.96 48.29
C ASN A 129 18.36 13.46 46.85
N LEU A 130 19.47 14.17 46.61
CA LEU A 130 19.79 14.67 45.27
C LEU A 130 20.09 13.53 44.29
N ALA A 131 20.77 12.47 44.76
CA ALA A 131 21.01 11.27 43.96
C ALA A 131 19.70 10.59 43.54
N LEU A 132 18.72 10.50 44.45
CA LEU A 132 17.40 9.94 44.15
C LEU A 132 16.61 10.78 43.13
N VAL A 133 16.65 12.11 43.26
CA VAL A 133 16.02 13.03 42.28
C VAL A 133 16.66 12.88 40.90
N LEU A 134 18.00 12.79 40.82
CA LEU A 134 18.69 12.58 39.54
C LEU A 134 18.39 11.21 38.94
N ALA A 135 18.29 10.16 39.75
CA ALA A 135 17.91 8.82 39.29
C ALA A 135 16.50 8.81 38.70
N LEU A 136 15.54 9.47 39.36
CA LEU A 136 14.17 9.60 38.86
C LEU A 136 14.12 10.42 37.56
N ALA A 137 14.86 11.53 37.48
CA ALA A 137 14.95 12.33 36.27
C ALA A 137 15.56 11.55 35.10
N ALA A 138 16.62 10.77 35.34
CA ALA A 138 17.22 9.89 34.35
C ALA A 138 16.25 8.78 33.90
N TYR A 139 15.50 8.19 34.84
CA TYR A 139 14.47 7.20 34.54
C TYR A 139 13.41 7.77 33.60
N ILE A 140 12.85 8.96 33.91
CA ILE A 140 11.85 9.62 33.07
C ILE A 140 12.43 9.96 31.69
N LYS A 141 13.65 10.50 31.64
CA LYS A 141 14.33 10.84 30.37
C LYS A 141 14.58 9.60 29.51
N GLY A 142 14.83 8.44 30.12
CA GLY A 142 15.00 7.15 29.43
C GLY A 142 13.79 6.72 28.59
N PHE A 143 12.58 7.23 28.88
CA PHE A 143 11.38 6.95 28.08
C PHE A 143 11.21 7.85 26.86
N GLU A 144 12.00 8.92 26.72
CA GLU A 144 11.92 9.83 25.57
C GLU A 144 11.94 9.12 24.19
N PRO A 145 12.87 8.18 23.90
CA PRO A 145 12.85 7.47 22.62
C PRO A 145 11.57 6.66 22.41
N LEU A 146 11.05 6.01 23.46
CA LEU A 146 9.82 5.24 23.39
C LEU A 146 8.61 6.15 23.14
N ILE A 147 8.55 7.30 23.79
CA ILE A 147 7.50 8.30 23.58
C ILE A 147 7.57 8.85 22.14
N LEU A 148 8.76 9.10 21.62
CA LEU A 148 8.96 9.56 20.25
C LEU A 148 8.52 8.51 19.22
N GLU A 149 8.86 7.25 19.46
CA GLU A 149 8.42 6.12 18.63
C GLU A 149 6.90 5.95 18.68
N ALA A 150 6.29 6.00 19.86
CA ALA A 150 4.84 5.94 20.02
C ALA A 150 4.14 7.08 19.27
N LYS A 151 4.66 8.32 19.37
CA LYS A 151 4.14 9.46 18.60
C LYS A 151 4.25 9.24 17.09
N ARG A 152 5.38 8.72 16.60
CA ARG A 152 5.57 8.41 15.18
C ARG A 152 4.60 7.33 14.72
N SER A 153 4.42 6.27 15.52
CA SER A 153 3.49 5.18 15.24
C SER A 153 2.04 5.69 15.16
N ILE A 154 1.61 6.54 16.09
CA ILE A 154 0.28 7.17 16.06
C ILE A 154 0.11 8.02 14.79
N ALA A 155 1.10 8.85 14.44
CA ALA A 155 1.05 9.67 13.24
C ALA A 155 0.98 8.80 11.96
N HIS A 156 1.78 7.73 11.90
CA HIS A 156 1.77 6.78 10.79
C HIS A 156 0.42 6.04 10.68
N HIS A 157 -0.17 5.63 11.80
CA HIS A 157 -1.48 5.00 11.82
C HIS A 157 -2.56 5.95 11.28
N ALA A 158 -2.52 7.23 11.67
CA ALA A 158 -3.47 8.23 11.19
C ALA A 158 -3.37 8.46 9.67
N THR A 159 -2.17 8.56 9.12
CA THR A 159 -1.97 8.73 7.68
C THR A 159 -2.40 7.49 6.89
N HIS A 160 -2.03 6.30 7.38
CA HIS A 160 -2.39 5.03 6.75
C HIS A 160 -3.92 4.83 6.74
N GLN A 161 -4.61 5.16 7.82
CA GLN A 161 -6.07 5.07 7.90
C GLN A 161 -6.76 6.01 6.90
N SER A 162 -6.29 7.25 6.78
CA SER A 162 -6.81 8.21 5.79
C SER A 162 -6.62 7.71 4.35
N GLN A 163 -5.46 7.11 4.06
CA GLN A 163 -5.21 6.53 2.73
C GLN A 163 -6.14 5.36 2.44
N LYS A 164 -6.31 4.44 3.40
CA LYS A 164 -7.23 3.30 3.28
C LYS A 164 -8.67 3.73 3.00
N GLU A 165 -9.11 4.83 3.59
CA GLU A 165 -10.45 5.40 3.35
C GLU A 165 -10.58 5.96 1.92
N LYS A 166 -9.56 6.66 1.42
CA LYS A 166 -9.52 7.14 0.02
C LYS A 166 -9.55 5.97 -0.96
N ASP A 167 -8.74 4.95 -0.73
CA ASP A 167 -8.68 3.76 -1.58
C ASP A 167 -10.02 3.03 -1.58
N ARG A 168 -10.68 2.93 -0.41
CA ARG A 168 -12.02 2.35 -0.30
C ARG A 168 -13.07 3.18 -1.04
N ALA A 169 -13.00 4.50 -0.99
CA ALA A 169 -13.92 5.37 -1.71
C ALA A 169 -13.74 5.22 -3.24
N HIS A 170 -12.50 5.23 -3.71
CA HIS A 170 -12.17 5.04 -5.12
C HIS A 170 -12.61 3.65 -5.64
N ALA A 171 -12.41 2.60 -4.85
CA ALA A 171 -12.87 1.25 -5.20
C ALA A 171 -14.41 1.18 -5.33
N LYS A 172 -15.15 1.89 -4.48
CA LYS A 172 -16.61 2.00 -4.61
C LYS A 172 -17.02 2.74 -5.89
N GLU A 173 -16.32 3.83 -6.23
CA GLU A 173 -16.58 4.58 -7.46
C GLU A 173 -16.35 3.72 -8.71
N ILE A 174 -15.22 3.00 -8.78
CA ILE A 174 -14.93 2.07 -9.88
C ILE A 174 -16.02 1.00 -9.96
N LYS A 175 -16.40 0.41 -8.82
CA LYS A 175 -17.45 -0.62 -8.79
C LYS A 175 -18.78 -0.07 -9.33
N GLN A 176 -19.12 1.18 -9.00
CA GLN A 176 -20.32 1.82 -9.53
C GLN A 176 -20.22 2.01 -11.05
N LYS A 177 -19.10 2.55 -11.55
CA LYS A 177 -18.87 2.73 -13.00
C LYS A 177 -18.99 1.41 -13.77
N ILE A 178 -18.44 0.32 -13.23
CA ILE A 178 -18.58 -1.02 -13.83
C ILE A 178 -20.05 -1.40 -13.89
N SER A 179 -20.78 -1.27 -12.77
CA SER A 179 -22.21 -1.59 -12.71
C SER A 179 -23.07 -0.75 -13.66
N ASP A 180 -22.67 0.49 -13.95
CA ASP A 180 -23.39 1.38 -14.88
C ASP A 180 -23.13 1.00 -16.35
N ILE A 181 -21.93 0.54 -16.66
CA ILE A 181 -21.52 0.22 -18.04
C ILE A 181 -21.94 -1.21 -18.43
N GLU A 182 -21.93 -2.14 -17.48
CA GLU A 182 -22.20 -3.57 -17.72
C GLU A 182 -23.55 -3.85 -18.44
N PRO A 183 -24.67 -3.19 -18.09
CA PRO A 183 -25.92 -3.35 -18.83
C PRO A 183 -25.84 -2.88 -20.28
N SER A 184 -25.12 -1.78 -20.54
CA SER A 184 -24.95 -1.24 -21.89
C SER A 184 -24.14 -2.19 -22.78
N SER A 185 -23.12 -2.84 -22.22
CA SER A 185 -22.31 -3.86 -22.91
C SER A 185 -23.17 -5.04 -23.36
N ALA A 186 -24.02 -5.57 -22.47
CA ALA A 186 -24.94 -6.65 -22.80
C ALA A 186 -25.95 -6.24 -23.89
N MET A 187 -26.51 -5.03 -23.82
CA MET A 187 -27.44 -4.52 -24.84
C MET A 187 -26.78 -4.36 -26.21
N ILE A 188 -25.55 -3.85 -26.26
CA ILE A 188 -24.79 -3.71 -27.50
C ILE A 188 -24.53 -5.09 -28.12
N SER A 189 -24.19 -6.10 -27.32
CA SER A 189 -24.00 -7.47 -27.82
C SER A 189 -25.26 -8.04 -28.46
N VAL A 190 -26.43 -7.82 -27.83
CA VAL A 190 -27.71 -8.28 -28.37
C VAL A 190 -28.06 -7.59 -29.69
N GLU A 191 -27.87 -6.27 -29.78
CA GLU A 191 -28.13 -5.55 -31.03
C GLU A 191 -27.14 -5.97 -32.14
N LEU A 192 -25.88 -6.25 -31.79
CA LEU A 192 -24.90 -6.77 -32.74
C LEU A 192 -25.35 -8.10 -33.37
N ASP A 193 -25.82 -9.04 -32.55
CA ASP A 193 -26.31 -10.33 -33.06
C ASP A 193 -27.55 -10.16 -33.95
N ARG A 194 -28.46 -9.28 -33.54
CA ARG A 194 -29.63 -8.92 -34.35
C ARG A 194 -29.24 -8.31 -35.70
N LEU A 195 -28.23 -7.45 -35.74
CA LEU A 195 -27.73 -6.85 -36.98
C LEU A 195 -27.09 -7.90 -37.90
N LYS A 196 -26.30 -8.84 -37.36
CA LYS A 196 -25.74 -9.95 -38.14
C LYS A 196 -26.81 -10.85 -38.75
N ILE A 197 -27.90 -11.10 -38.03
CA ILE A 197 -29.05 -11.86 -38.56
C ILE A 197 -29.67 -11.12 -39.74
N LYS A 198 -29.88 -9.80 -39.62
CA LYS A 198 -30.41 -8.96 -40.72
C LYS A 198 -29.48 -8.93 -41.92
N GLU A 199 -28.18 -8.82 -41.70
CA GLU A 199 -27.17 -8.86 -42.77
C GLU A 199 -27.27 -10.17 -43.56
N ALA A 200 -27.32 -11.31 -42.86
CA ALA A 200 -27.46 -12.62 -43.49
C ALA A 200 -28.78 -12.77 -44.29
N GLU A 201 -29.88 -12.18 -43.80
CA GLU A 201 -31.15 -12.15 -44.50
C GLU A 201 -31.09 -11.30 -45.78
N GLN A 202 -30.50 -10.12 -45.71
CA GLN A 202 -30.34 -9.22 -46.86
C GLN A 202 -29.44 -9.84 -47.94
N LEU A 203 -28.34 -10.49 -47.56
CA LEU A 203 -27.47 -11.21 -48.50
C LEU A 203 -28.23 -12.33 -49.24
N ARG A 204 -29.14 -13.04 -48.55
CA ARG A 204 -29.96 -14.07 -49.17
C ARG A 204 -30.92 -13.50 -50.23
N GLU A 205 -31.58 -12.39 -49.92
CA GLU A 205 -32.49 -11.73 -50.87
C GLU A 205 -31.71 -11.13 -52.06
N LEU A 206 -30.52 -10.59 -51.84
CA LEU A 206 -29.64 -10.15 -52.92
C LEU A 206 -29.25 -11.31 -53.85
N GLN A 207 -28.85 -12.45 -53.29
CA GLN A 207 -28.53 -13.63 -54.11
C GLN A 207 -29.71 -14.06 -54.96
N LYS A 208 -30.91 -14.12 -54.35
CA LYS A 208 -32.14 -14.49 -55.05
C LYS A 208 -32.49 -13.53 -56.19
N THR A 209 -32.34 -12.22 -55.98
CA THR A 209 -32.58 -11.24 -57.05
C THR A 209 -31.53 -11.34 -58.15
N GLN A 210 -30.28 -11.63 -57.81
CA GLN A 210 -29.22 -11.86 -58.78
C GLN A 210 -29.46 -13.12 -59.63
N ASP A 211 -29.90 -14.22 -59.02
CA ASP A 211 -30.28 -15.43 -59.75
C ASP A 211 -31.47 -15.18 -60.70
N ALA A 212 -32.45 -14.39 -60.26
CA ALA A 212 -33.59 -14.01 -61.09
C ALA A 212 -33.17 -13.14 -62.28
N ILE A 213 -32.26 -12.18 -62.07
CA ILE A 213 -31.68 -11.37 -63.16
C ILE A 213 -30.94 -12.28 -64.14
N ALA A 214 -30.09 -13.20 -63.68
CA ALA A 214 -29.34 -14.10 -64.55
C ALA A 214 -30.26 -14.99 -65.40
N SER A 215 -31.34 -15.51 -64.81
CA SER A 215 -32.37 -16.26 -65.53
C SER A 215 -33.04 -15.41 -66.60
N GLU A 216 -33.41 -14.17 -66.27
CA GLU A 216 -34.12 -13.28 -67.19
C GLU A 216 -33.23 -12.73 -68.31
N THR A 217 -31.96 -12.46 -68.01
CA THR A 217 -30.93 -12.16 -69.01
C THR A 217 -30.77 -13.32 -69.98
N SER A 218 -30.68 -14.57 -69.48
CA SER A 218 -30.60 -15.76 -70.34
C SER A 218 -31.85 -15.92 -71.22
N ARG A 219 -33.04 -15.57 -70.70
CA ARG A 219 -34.29 -15.57 -71.47
C ARG A 219 -34.27 -14.51 -72.56
N LEU A 220 -33.78 -13.31 -72.24
CA LEU A 220 -33.64 -12.20 -73.18
C LEU A 220 -32.66 -12.53 -74.31
N GLU A 221 -31.53 -13.18 -74.02
CA GLU A 221 -30.54 -13.63 -75.01
C GLU A 221 -31.10 -14.65 -76.02
N ARG A 222 -32.12 -15.42 -75.63
CA ARG A 222 -32.79 -16.38 -76.54
C ARG A 222 -33.80 -15.74 -77.48
N VAL A 223 -34.31 -14.54 -77.16
CA VAL A 223 -35.34 -13.86 -77.96
C VAL A 223 -34.92 -13.65 -79.42
N PRO A 224 -33.71 -13.14 -79.73
CA PRO A 224 -33.27 -12.98 -81.13
C PRO A 224 -33.27 -14.29 -81.92
N ILE A 225 -32.88 -15.40 -81.30
CA ILE A 225 -32.84 -16.72 -81.94
C ILE A 225 -34.25 -17.17 -82.32
N LEU A 226 -35.20 -17.08 -81.38
CA LEU A 226 -36.60 -17.44 -81.60
C LEU A 226 -37.25 -16.53 -82.66
N VAL A 227 -36.94 -15.24 -82.66
CA VAL A 227 -37.44 -14.29 -83.67
C VAL A 227 -36.91 -14.63 -85.07
N SER A 228 -35.64 -14.98 -85.21
CA SER A 228 -35.07 -15.41 -86.50
C SER A 228 -35.72 -16.70 -87.00
N GLN A 229 -35.88 -17.71 -86.13
CA GLN A 229 -36.56 -18.96 -86.48
C GLN A 229 -38.00 -18.75 -86.97
N ALA A 230 -38.78 -17.94 -86.26
CA ALA A 230 -40.16 -17.62 -86.65
C ALA A 230 -40.23 -16.86 -87.98
N LYS A 231 -39.27 -15.98 -88.27
CA LYS A 231 -39.17 -15.30 -89.57
C LYS A 231 -38.87 -16.29 -90.70
N ASP A 232 -37.94 -17.22 -90.47
CA ASP A 232 -37.58 -18.24 -91.45
C ASP A 232 -38.80 -19.14 -91.75
N GLU A 233 -39.51 -19.61 -90.71
CA GLU A 233 -40.76 -20.38 -90.86
C GLU A 233 -41.85 -19.62 -91.63
N TYR A 234 -42.06 -18.34 -91.30
CA TYR A 234 -43.03 -17.49 -92.01
C TYR A 234 -42.68 -17.34 -93.50
N SER A 235 -41.39 -17.14 -93.80
CA SER A 235 -40.90 -17.06 -95.18
C SER A 235 -41.05 -18.37 -95.96
N ALA A 236 -40.98 -19.52 -95.27
CA ALA A 236 -41.20 -20.83 -95.86
C ALA A 236 -42.68 -21.10 -96.18
N PHE A 237 -43.61 -20.55 -95.39
CA PHE A 237 -45.05 -20.73 -95.59
C PHE A 237 -45.65 -19.79 -96.67
N THR A 238 -45.00 -18.64 -96.92
CA THR A 238 -45.47 -17.63 -97.89
C THR A 238 -44.88 -17.80 -99.30
N ARG A 239 -44.13 -18.88 -99.54
CA ARG A 239 -43.46 -19.20 -100.79
C ARG A 239 -44.16 -20.34 -101.52
#